data_AF-A0AAU1HFI5-F1
#
_entry.id   AF-A0AAU1HFI5-F1
#
_cell.length_a   1.000
_cell.length_b   1.000
_cell.length_c   1.000
_cell.angle_alpha   90.00
_cell.angle_beta   90.00
_cell.angle_gamma   90.00
#
_symmetry.space_group_name_H-M   'P 1'
#
loop_
_entity.id
_entity.type
_entity.pdbx_description
1 polymer ?
#
loop_
_entity_poly.entity_id
_entity_poly.type
_entity_poly.pdbx_seq_one_letter_code
_entity_poly.pdbx_strand_id
1 'polypeptide(L)'
;MFGNGLEYTVLDESRAFFEALEIGEELLAGVETLVVDGGAPVYDECSPVWDGEDALFGIHSLDDLALLPSLTRVSGTEMITVPGKRGILAARGVTVVGG
;
A
#
# COMPACT_ATOMS: atom_id res chain seq x y z
N MET A 1 -1.26 -25.37 -7.92
CA MET A 1 -0.38 -24.23 -8.24
C MET A 1 0.00 -24.34 -9.71
N PHE A 2 -0.43 -23.36 -10.52
CA PHE A 2 -0.03 -23.29 -11.92
C PHE A 2 1.35 -22.62 -11.94
N GLY A 3 2.41 -23.42 -12.00
CA GLY A 3 3.79 -22.95 -12.01
C GLY A 3 4.10 -22.22 -13.32
N ASN A 4 3.78 -20.93 -13.36
CA ASN A 4 4.16 -20.03 -14.46
C ASN A 4 5.34 -19.12 -14.07
N GLY A 5 5.80 -19.17 -12.82
CA GLY A 5 6.93 -18.39 -12.32
C GLY A 5 6.57 -16.93 -12.01
N LEU A 6 5.28 -16.57 -12.05
CA LEU A 6 4.80 -15.21 -11.82
C LEU A 6 4.39 -14.95 -10.38
N GLU A 7 4.46 -15.96 -9.51
CA GLU A 7 3.95 -15.93 -8.13
C GLU A 7 4.63 -14.86 -7.25
N TYR A 8 5.86 -14.44 -7.62
CA TYR A 8 6.67 -13.44 -6.92
C TYR A 8 6.97 -12.21 -7.81
N THR A 9 6.16 -11.98 -8.84
CA THR A 9 6.46 -10.99 -9.88
C THR A 9 5.33 -9.98 -10.01
N VAL A 10 5.68 -8.69 -10.01
CA VAL A 10 4.81 -7.62 -10.52
C VAL A 10 5.01 -7.52 -12.03
N LEU A 11 3.93 -7.53 -12.80
CA LEU A 11 3.99 -7.40 -14.25
C LEU A 11 4.61 -6.05 -14.65
N ASP A 12 5.52 -6.08 -15.63
CA ASP A 12 6.25 -4.89 -16.08
C ASP A 12 5.29 -3.82 -16.62
N GLU A 13 4.23 -4.23 -17.32
CA GLU A 13 3.21 -3.32 -17.85
C GLU A 13 2.43 -2.63 -16.73
N SER A 14 2.04 -3.37 -15.69
CA SER A 14 1.33 -2.81 -14.54
C SER A 14 2.23 -1.84 -13.76
N ARG A 15 3.50 -2.22 -13.55
CA ARG A 15 4.51 -1.34 -12.94
C ARG A 15 4.64 -0.04 -13.72
N ALA A 16 4.88 -0.11 -15.02
CA ALA A 16 5.05 1.05 -15.87
C ALA A 16 3.82 1.97 -15.85
N PHE A 17 2.62 1.40 -15.81
CA PHE A 17 1.37 2.15 -15.74
C PHE A 17 1.23 2.91 -14.42
N PHE A 18 1.39 2.24 -13.28
CA PHE A 18 1.21 2.87 -11.97
C PHE A 18 2.35 3.85 -11.62
N GLU A 19 3.57 3.60 -12.06
CA GLU A 19 4.69 4.54 -11.88
C GLU A 19 4.52 5.82 -12.71
N ALA A 20 3.80 5.75 -13.84
CA ALA A 20 3.47 6.92 -14.68
C ALA A 20 2.18 7.64 -14.26
N LEU A 21 1.42 7.09 -13.32
CA LEU A 21 0.16 7.68 -12.88
C LEU A 21 0.43 8.89 -11.96
N GLU A 22 0.25 10.09 -12.49
CA GLU A 22 0.29 11.30 -11.68
C GLU A 22 -1.00 11.46 -10.87
N ILE A 23 -0.85 11.57 -9.55
CA ILE A 23 -1.94 11.90 -8.63
C ILE A 23 -1.71 13.32 -8.12
N GLY A 24 -2.63 14.23 -8.45
CA GLY A 24 -2.53 15.64 -8.08
C GLY A 24 -2.61 15.87 -6.57
N GLU A 25 -1.93 16.91 -6.09
CA GLU A 25 -1.90 17.29 -4.68
C GLU A 25 -3.32 17.52 -4.13
N GLU A 26 -4.25 18.03 -4.94
CA GLU A 26 -5.64 18.24 -4.57
C GLU A 26 -6.40 16.93 -4.29
N LEU A 27 -6.07 15.85 -5.00
CA LEU A 27 -6.64 14.52 -4.76
C LEU A 27 -6.04 13.91 -3.49
N LEU A 28 -4.72 14.04 -3.32
CA LEU A 28 -4.01 13.56 -2.12
C LEU A 28 -4.49 14.29 -0.86
N ALA A 29 -4.77 15.59 -0.96
CA ALA A 29 -5.36 16.39 0.11
C ALA A 29 -6.77 15.95 0.50
N GLY A 30 -7.46 15.18 -0.35
CA GLY A 30 -8.78 14.60 -0.06
C GLY A 30 -8.73 13.22 0.61
N VAL A 31 -7.55 12.62 0.77
CA VAL A 31 -7.43 11.27 1.33
C VAL A 31 -7.51 11.30 2.84
N GLU A 32 -8.63 10.80 3.38
CA GLU A 32 -8.84 10.69 4.84
C GLU A 32 -8.50 9.31 5.39
N THR A 33 -8.61 8.26 4.57
CA THR A 33 -8.39 6.86 4.95
C THR A 33 -7.51 6.16 3.92
N LEU A 34 -6.45 5.52 4.38
CA LEU A 34 -5.62 4.62 3.57
C LEU A 34 -5.90 3.17 3.97
N VAL A 35 -6.18 2.33 2.98
CA VAL A 35 -6.44 0.89 3.18
C VAL A 35 -5.31 0.12 2.52
N VAL A 36 -4.54 -0.61 3.33
CA VAL A 36 -3.47 -1.49 2.86
C VAL A 36 -3.95 -2.92 3.04
N ASP A 37 -4.60 -3.49 2.03
CA ASP A 37 -5.21 -4.83 2.09
C ASP A 37 -4.76 -5.65 0.89
N GLY A 38 -4.20 -6.85 1.11
CA GLY A 38 -3.70 -7.71 0.03
C GLY A 38 -4.80 -8.14 -0.94
N GLY A 39 -6.08 -8.06 -0.53
CA GLY A 39 -7.23 -8.25 -1.41
C GLY A 39 -7.64 -7.02 -2.21
N ALA A 40 -6.93 -5.89 -2.13
CA ALA A 40 -7.26 -4.70 -2.90
C ALA A 40 -7.00 -4.94 -4.41
N PRO A 41 -7.87 -4.41 -5.31
CA PRO A 41 -7.79 -4.69 -6.75
C PRO A 41 -6.44 -4.37 -7.40
N VAL A 42 -5.75 -3.33 -6.90
CA VAL A 42 -4.44 -2.92 -7.41
C VAL A 42 -3.39 -4.03 -7.32
N TYR A 43 -3.48 -4.93 -6.33
CA TYR A 43 -2.54 -6.02 -6.17
C TYR A 43 -2.79 -7.13 -7.20
N ASP A 44 -4.04 -7.44 -7.51
CA ASP A 44 -4.42 -8.38 -8.58
C ASP A 44 -4.05 -7.82 -9.96
N GLU A 45 -4.25 -6.52 -10.19
CA GLU A 45 -3.82 -5.83 -11.40
C GLU A 45 -2.29 -5.84 -11.57
N CYS A 46 -1.53 -5.78 -10.46
CA CYS A 46 -0.08 -5.86 -10.48
C CYS A 46 0.48 -7.29 -10.58
N SER A 47 -0.15 -8.24 -9.89
CA SER A 47 0.29 -9.64 -9.81
C SER A 47 -0.93 -10.59 -9.68
N PRO A 48 -1.51 -11.04 -10.81
CA PRO A 48 -2.79 -11.77 -10.83
C PRO A 48 -2.77 -13.17 -10.19
N VAL A 49 -1.59 -13.67 -9.85
CA VAL A 49 -1.40 -15.00 -9.23
C VAL A 49 -0.79 -14.90 -7.83
N TRP A 50 -0.64 -13.69 -7.30
CA TRP A 50 -0.14 -13.47 -5.95
C TRP A 50 -1.14 -14.01 -4.93
N ASP A 51 -0.66 -14.81 -3.99
CA ASP A 51 -1.47 -15.45 -2.95
C ASP A 51 -1.46 -14.68 -1.62
N GLY A 52 -0.68 -13.60 -1.53
CA GLY A 52 -0.56 -12.80 -0.31
C GLY A 52 0.46 -13.31 0.70
N GLU A 53 1.15 -14.43 0.44
CA GLU A 53 1.99 -15.10 1.46
C GLU A 53 3.47 -14.62 1.47
N ASP A 54 3.83 -13.69 0.60
CA ASP A 54 5.20 -13.19 0.46
C ASP A 54 5.37 -11.71 0.85
N ALA A 55 6.56 -11.15 0.59
CA ALA A 55 6.90 -9.76 0.85
C ALA A 55 6.84 -8.86 -0.40
N LEU A 56 6.25 -9.30 -1.51
CA LEU A 56 6.25 -8.61 -2.80
C LEU A 56 5.70 -7.18 -2.71
N PHE A 57 4.67 -6.98 -1.87
CA PHE A 57 4.05 -5.68 -1.62
C PHE A 57 4.32 -5.13 -0.22
N GLY A 58 5.39 -5.57 0.43
CA GLY A 58 5.78 -5.08 1.76
C GLY A 58 6.05 -3.57 1.75
N ILE A 59 5.44 -2.83 2.70
CA ILE A 59 5.70 -1.40 2.86
C ILE A 59 6.87 -1.20 3.83
N HIS A 60 7.95 -0.57 3.34
CA HIS A 60 9.21 -0.41 4.08
C HIS A 60 9.51 1.04 4.51
N SER A 61 8.69 2.02 4.11
CA SER A 61 8.77 3.41 4.57
C SER A 61 7.37 3.99 4.80
N LEU A 62 7.30 5.06 5.62
CA LEU A 62 6.10 5.88 5.87
C LEU A 62 6.37 7.36 5.57
N ASP A 63 7.40 7.67 4.77
CA ASP A 63 7.80 9.04 4.46
C ASP A 63 6.71 9.76 3.65
N ASP A 64 6.10 9.06 2.71
CA ASP A 64 5.05 9.60 1.81
C ASP A 64 3.73 9.92 2.51
N LEU A 65 3.57 9.57 3.79
CA LEU A 65 2.46 10.10 4.59
C LEU A 65 2.50 11.64 4.66
N ALA A 66 3.64 12.28 4.41
CA ALA A 66 3.74 13.73 4.27
C ALA A 66 2.92 14.29 3.08
N LEU A 67 2.61 13.45 2.08
CA LEU A 67 1.81 13.82 0.92
C LEU A 67 0.30 13.80 1.20
N LEU A 68 -0.13 13.23 2.34
CA LEU A 68 -1.54 13.00 2.68
C LEU A 68 -1.95 13.87 3.89
N PRO A 69 -2.13 15.19 3.72
CA PRO A 69 -2.32 16.12 4.83
C PRO A 69 -3.63 15.91 5.60
N SER A 70 -4.63 15.28 4.98
CA SER A 70 -5.94 15.02 5.57
C SER A 70 -6.10 13.59 6.12
N LEU A 71 -5.02 12.79 6.10
CA LEU A 71 -5.09 11.40 6.53
C LEU A 71 -5.38 11.31 8.02
N THR A 72 -6.43 10.59 8.40
CA THR A 72 -6.80 10.35 9.79
C THR A 72 -6.86 8.87 10.16
N ARG A 73 -6.92 7.98 9.17
CA ARG A 73 -7.11 6.55 9.38
C ARG A 73 -6.24 5.70 8.47
N VAL A 74 -5.66 4.64 9.02
CA VAL A 74 -4.96 3.60 8.26
C VAL A 74 -5.51 2.24 8.67
N SER A 75 -5.84 1.41 7.69
CA SER A 75 -6.23 0.00 7.87
C SER A 75 -5.20 -0.94 7.26
N GLY A 76 -5.06 -2.14 7.85
CA GLY A 76 -4.19 -3.20 7.33
C GLY A 76 -2.70 -2.99 7.60
N THR A 77 -2.36 -2.54 8.81
CA THR A 77 -0.95 -2.28 9.19
C THR A 77 -0.05 -3.51 9.24
N GLU A 78 -0.58 -4.70 9.02
CA GLU A 78 0.19 -5.96 9.00
C GLU A 78 1.15 -6.02 7.80
N MET A 79 0.79 -5.44 6.65
CA MET A 79 1.69 -5.33 5.49
C MET A 79 2.74 -4.22 5.61
N ILE A 80 2.63 -3.35 6.63
CA ILE A 80 3.60 -2.30 6.90
C ILE A 80 4.72 -2.89 7.76
N THR A 81 5.91 -3.06 7.21
CA THR A 81 7.04 -3.68 7.94
C THR A 81 7.88 -2.67 8.75
N VAL A 82 7.54 -1.38 8.67
CA VAL A 82 8.27 -0.28 9.32
C VAL A 82 8.29 -0.44 10.85
N PRO A 83 9.48 -0.49 11.47
CA PRO A 83 9.62 -0.52 12.92
C PRO A 83 8.97 0.72 13.55
N GLY A 84 8.18 0.51 14.62
CA GLY A 84 7.51 1.62 15.30
C GLY A 84 6.37 2.27 14.49
N LYS A 85 5.90 1.67 13.39
CA LYS A 85 4.79 2.16 12.54
C LYS A 85 3.60 2.76 13.31
N ARG A 86 3.14 2.09 14.38
CA ARG A 86 2.02 2.57 15.20
C ARG A 86 2.34 3.89 15.91
N GLY A 87 3.57 4.06 16.40
CA GLY A 87 4.03 5.31 17.01
C GLY A 87 4.17 6.45 15.99
N ILE A 88 4.68 6.15 14.78
CA ILE A 88 4.79 7.11 13.69
C ILE A 88 3.40 7.60 13.26
N LEU A 89 2.44 6.69 13.08
CA LEU A 89 1.05 7.02 12.74
C LEU A 89 0.40 7.85 13.85
N ALA A 90 0.53 7.42 15.11
CA ALA A 90 -0.03 8.14 16.24
C ALA A 90 0.55 9.54 16.42
N ALA A 91 1.85 9.74 16.20
CA ALA A 91 2.49 11.05 16.26
C ALA A 91 1.96 12.04 15.22
N ARG A 92 1.36 11.52 14.13
CA ARG A 92 0.66 12.31 13.09
C ARG A 92 -0.84 12.46 13.36
N GLY A 93 -1.37 11.93 14.47
CA GLY A 93 -2.80 11.92 14.75
C GLY A 93 -3.59 10.89 13.92
N VAL A 94 -2.90 9.95 13.26
CA VAL A 94 -3.53 8.91 12.44
C VAL A 94 -3.89 7.71 13.32
N THR A 95 -5.15 7.29 13.24
CA THR A 95 -5.67 6.13 13.96
C THR A 95 -5.53 4.87 13.13
N VAL A 96 -5.06 3.77 13.75
CA VAL A 96 -5.07 2.45 13.13
C VAL A 96 -6.43 1.81 13.34
N VAL A 97 -7.11 1.44 12.26
CA VAL A 97 -8.43 0.79 12.28
C VAL A 97 -8.29 -0.64 11.74
N GLY A 98 -8.79 -1.62 12.49
CA GLY A 98 -8.74 -3.03 12.09
C GLY A 98 -7.36 -3.66 12.31
N GLY A 99 -7.35 -4.67 13.17
CA GLY A 99 -6.29 -5.64 13.44
C GLY A 99 -6.93 -6.84 14.12
#